data_AF-X1P0Q6-F1
#
_entry.id   AF-X1P0Q6-F1
#
_cell.length_a   1.000
_cell.length_b   1.000
_cell.length_c   1.000
_cell.angle_alpha   90.00
_cell.angle_beta   90.00
_cell.angle_gamma   90.00
#
_symmetry.space_group_name_H-M   'P 1'
#
loop_
_entity.id
_entity.type
_entity.pdbx_description
1 polymer ?
#
loop_
_entity_poly.entity_id
_entity_poly.type
_entity_poly.pdbx_seq_one_letter_code
_entity_poly.pdbx_strand_id
1 'polypeptide(L)'
;PEHPEGKFAIKFKELVEEKTNGAVKVENYFIGELGSQRDYIEGLRMGTLEVSWVTIAFFSSYEPILNIFEFPYLFKSRELAFNG
;
A
#
# COMPACT_ATOMS: atom_id res chain seq x y z
N PRO A 1 -9.90 5.92 8.70
CA PRO A 1 -10.95 4.96 8.26
C PRO A 1 -11.74 5.43 7.03
N GLU A 2 -12.27 6.67 7.03
CA GLU A 2 -13.11 7.16 5.92
C GLU A 2 -12.35 7.53 4.64
N HIS A 3 -11.04 7.77 4.75
CA HIS A 3 -10.17 8.01 3.60
C HIS A 3 -10.02 6.73 2.74
N PRO A 4 -9.82 6.84 1.41
CA PRO A 4 -9.68 5.68 0.51
C PRO A 4 -8.74 4.56 1.00
N GLU A 5 -7.55 4.86 1.54
CA GLU A 5 -6.67 3.78 2.05
C GLU A 5 -7.25 3.10 3.28
N GLY A 6 -7.98 3.84 4.12
CA GLY A 6 -8.69 3.28 5.27
C GLY A 6 -9.76 2.27 4.84
N LYS A 7 -10.53 2.60 3.81
CA LYS A 7 -11.55 1.71 3.22
C LYS A 7 -10.89 0.49 2.58
N PHE A 8 -9.77 0.67 1.88
CA PHE A 8 -8.98 -0.42 1.34
C PHE A 8 -8.51 -1.38 2.45
N ALA A 9 -7.89 -0.88 3.52
CA ALA A 9 -7.36 -1.71 4.60
C ALA A 9 -8.46 -2.51 5.33
N ILE A 10 -9.63 -1.89 5.53
CA ILE A 10 -10.80 -2.60 6.08
C ILE A 10 -11.23 -3.72 5.13
N LYS A 11 -11.35 -3.44 3.83
CA LYS A 11 -11.78 -4.46 2.87
C LYS A 11 -10.75 -5.58 2.68
N PHE A 12 -9.46 -5.24 2.71
CA PHE A 12 -8.36 -6.20 2.67
C PHE A 12 -8.43 -7.15 3.86
N LYS A 13 -8.60 -6.62 5.08
CA LYS A 13 -8.80 -7.42 6.30
C LYS A 13 -9.96 -8.40 6.16
N GLU A 14 -11.15 -7.91 5.76
CA GLU A 14 -12.33 -8.76 5.55
C GLU A 14 -12.04 -9.92 4.59
N LEU A 15 -11.46 -9.61 3.42
CA LEU A 15 -11.23 -10.61 2.37
C LEU A 15 -10.16 -11.63 2.75
N VAL A 16 -9.10 -11.21 3.45
CA VAL A 16 -8.05 -12.14 3.91
C VAL A 16 -8.58 -13.06 4.99
N GLU A 17 -9.29 -12.52 5.98
CA GLU A 17 -9.88 -13.32 7.05
C GLU A 17 -10.93 -14.30 6.51
N GLU A 18 -11.78 -13.87 5.58
CA GLU A 18 -12.76 -14.73 4.91
C GLU A 18 -12.08 -15.85 4.10
N LYS A 19 -11.15 -15.50 3.20
CA LYS A 19 -10.51 -16.47 2.28
C LYS A 19 -9.59 -17.46 2.98
N THR A 20 -9.10 -17.10 4.17
CA THR A 20 -8.26 -17.98 4.99
C THR A 20 -9.06 -18.72 6.06
N ASN A 21 -10.39 -18.60 6.06
CA ASN A 21 -11.27 -19.16 7.11
C ASN A 21 -10.79 -18.79 8.52
N GLY A 22 -10.32 -17.54 8.69
CA GLY A 22 -9.80 -17.02 9.95
C GLY A 22 -8.39 -17.49 10.33
N ALA A 23 -7.71 -18.29 9.50
CA ALA A 23 -6.34 -18.74 9.77
C ALA A 23 -5.32 -17.58 9.74
N VAL A 24 -5.62 -16.51 9.00
CA VAL A 24 -4.84 -15.26 9.01
C VAL A 24 -5.72 -14.16 9.58
N LYS A 25 -5.22 -13.49 10.63
CA LYS A 25 -5.85 -12.30 11.22
C LYS A 25 -5.10 -11.06 10.75
N VAL A 26 -5.82 -10.07 10.24
CA VAL A 26 -5.21 -8.80 9.80
C VAL A 26 -5.47 -7.73 10.85
N GLU A 27 -4.40 -7.10 11.34
CA GLU A 27 -4.48 -5.98 12.28
C GLU A 27 -4.12 -4.68 11.55
N ASN A 28 -5.08 -3.76 11.51
CA ASN A 28 -4.92 -2.50 10.80
C ASN A 28 -4.41 -1.43 11.76
N TYR A 29 -3.36 -0.73 11.36
CA TYR A 29 -2.87 0.48 12.01
C TYR A 29 -3.11 1.67 11.08
N PHE A 30 -3.79 2.70 11.58
CA PHE A 30 -4.18 3.87 10.81
C PHE A 30 -3.40 5.11 11.26
N ILE A 31 -3.41 6.17 10.44
CA ILE A 31 -3.01 7.54 10.84
C ILE A 31 -1.68 7.60 11.62
N GLY A 32 -0.57 7.20 11.00
CA GLY A 32 0.76 7.41 11.58
C GLY A 32 1.02 6.69 12.91
N GLU A 33 0.15 5.75 13.32
CA GLU A 33 0.33 4.92 14.52
C GLU A 33 1.67 4.18 14.53
N LEU A 34 2.19 3.85 13.34
CA LEU A 34 3.48 3.20 13.15
C LEU A 34 4.59 4.17 12.67
N GLY A 35 4.34 5.48 12.71
CA GLY A 35 5.26 6.51 12.24
C GLY A 35 5.03 6.96 10.80
N SER A 36 6.12 7.26 10.10
CA SER A 36 6.14 7.77 8.72
C SER A 36 6.18 6.63 7.69
N GLN A 37 5.96 6.96 6.41
CA GLN A 37 6.10 5.95 5.32
C GLN A 37 7.51 5.34 5.23
N ARG A 38 8.55 6.06 5.69
CA ARG A 38 9.91 5.51 5.79
C ARG A 38 9.97 4.40 6.83
N ASP A 39 9.35 4.62 8.00
CA ASP A 39 9.32 3.64 9.08
C ASP A 39 8.57 2.38 8.65
N TYR A 40 7.55 2.51 7.80
CA TYR A 40 6.82 1.36 7.24
C TYR A 40 7.72 0.49 6.35
N ILE A 41 8.49 1.13 5.45
CA ILE A 41 9.40 0.42 4.53
C ILE A 41 10.51 -0.28 5.33
N GLU A 42 11.09 0.38 6.33
CA GLU A 42 12.07 -0.26 7.20
C GLU A 42 11.46 -1.42 8.00
N GLY A 43 10.23 -1.27 8.49
CA GLY A 43 9.47 -2.35 9.13
C GLY A 43 9.26 -3.57 8.22
N LEU A 44 8.97 -3.36 6.93
CA LEU A 44 8.91 -4.45 5.95
C LEU A 44 10.27 -5.13 5.78
N ARG A 45 11.36 -4.36 5.68
CA ARG A 45 12.72 -4.89 5.49
C ARG A 45 13.22 -5.67 6.70
N MET A 46 12.85 -5.24 7.90
CA MET A 46 13.16 -5.92 9.16
C MET A 46 12.26 -7.13 9.42
N GLY A 47 11.15 -7.27 8.68
CA GLY A 47 10.15 -8.31 8.90
C GLY A 47 9.29 -8.10 10.15
N THR A 48 9.21 -6.87 10.67
CA THR A 48 8.33 -6.50 11.79
C THR A 48 6.96 -6.02 11.31
N LEU A 49 6.81 -5.77 10.01
CA LEU A 49 5.54 -5.54 9.33
C LEU A 49 5.48 -6.47 8.11
N GLU A 50 4.38 -7.19 7.95
CA GLU A 50 4.18 -8.08 6.82
C GLU A 50 3.64 -7.35 5.58
N VAL A 51 2.84 -6.29 5.79
CA VAL A 51 2.16 -5.53 4.73
C VAL A 51 2.13 -4.05 5.10
N SER A 52 2.35 -3.17 4.12
CA SER A 52 2.12 -1.73 4.28
C SER A 52 1.56 -1.10 3.02
N TRP A 53 0.98 0.10 3.16
CA TRP A 53 0.60 0.95 2.05
C TRP A 53 1.50 2.20 2.04
N VAL A 54 2.22 2.40 0.94
CA VAL A 54 3.11 3.55 0.72
C VAL A 54 2.85 4.13 -0.66
N THR A 55 3.02 5.43 -0.83
CA THR A 55 2.88 6.03 -2.15
C THR A 55 4.13 5.75 -3.00
N ILE A 56 3.94 5.64 -4.31
CA ILE A 56 5.02 5.38 -5.27
C ILE A 56 6.12 6.44 -5.16
N ALA A 57 5.76 7.71 -5.02
CA ALA A 57 6.71 8.81 -4.83
C ALA A 57 7.65 8.63 -3.61
N PHE A 58 7.21 7.98 -2.53
CA PHE A 58 8.10 7.66 -1.41
C PHE A 58 8.92 6.40 -1.70
N PHE A 59 8.31 5.38 -2.29
CA PHE A 59 8.95 4.09 -2.52
C PHE A 59 10.01 4.14 -3.65
N SER A 60 9.87 5.06 -4.62
CA SER A 60 10.82 5.24 -5.71
C SER A 60 12.23 5.69 -5.28
N SER A 61 12.36 6.20 -4.05
CA SER A 61 13.66 6.46 -3.41
C SER A 61 14.44 5.18 -3.07
N TYR A 62 13.75 4.04 -2.95
CA TYR A 62 14.34 2.72 -2.70
C TYR A 62 14.44 1.88 -3.97
N GLU A 63 13.47 2.00 -4.88
CA GLU A 63 13.45 1.30 -6.16
C GLU A 63 13.30 2.29 -7.33
N PRO A 64 14.42 2.75 -7.91
CA PRO A 64 14.43 3.84 -8.89
C PRO A 64 13.62 3.57 -10.16
N ILE A 65 13.38 2.30 -10.55
CA ILE A 65 12.60 2.00 -11.77
C ILE A 65 11.17 2.55 -11.67
N LEU A 66 10.64 2.69 -10.44
CA LEU A 66 9.28 3.16 -10.20
C LEU A 66 9.09 4.66 -10.46
N ASN A 67 10.17 5.42 -10.61
CA ASN A 67 10.08 6.82 -11.05
C ASN A 67 9.44 6.94 -12.45
N ILE A 68 9.39 5.86 -13.23
CA ILE A 68 8.65 5.84 -14.50
C ILE A 68 7.18 6.25 -14.33
N PHE A 69 6.56 5.95 -13.18
CA PHE A 69 5.16 6.26 -12.92
C PHE A 69 4.91 7.72 -12.50
N GLU A 70 5.97 8.48 -12.23
CA GLU A 70 5.90 9.88 -11.79
C GLU A 70 6.06 10.87 -12.97
N PHE A 71 6.23 10.37 -14.21
CA PHE A 71 6.34 11.25 -15.37
C PHE A 71 5.01 11.98 -15.65
N PRO A 72 5.04 13.31 -15.88
CA PRO A 72 3.83 14.06 -16.17
C PRO A 72 3.21 13.58 -17.48
N TYR A 73 1.88 13.44 -17.48
CA TYR A 73 1.09 12.99 -18.63
C TYR A 73 1.40 11.58 -19.15
N LEU A 74 2.02 10.72 -18.31
CA LEU A 74 2.35 9.33 -18.66
C LEU A 74 1.13 8.56 -19.17
N PHE A 75 -0.01 8.71 -18.49
CA PHE A 75 -1.28 8.12 -18.89
C PHE A 75 -2.25 9.18 -19.37
N LYS A 76 -2.72 9.02 -20.61
CA LYS A 76 -3.69 9.94 -21.25
C LYS A 76 -5.13 9.70 -20.80
N SER A 77 -5.42 8.54 -20.22
CA SER A 77 -6.73 8.20 -19.65
C SER A 77 -6.58 7.13 -18.57
N ARG A 78 -7.60 7.00 -17.73
CA ARG A 78 -7.69 5.92 -16.75
C ARG A 78 -7.69 4.55 -17.43
N GLU A 79 -8.39 4.41 -18.56
CA GLU A 79 -8.42 3.14 -19.30
C GLU A 79 -7.02 2.73 -19.76
N LEU A 80 -6.25 3.65 -20.35
CA LEU A 80 -4.87 3.38 -20.74
C LEU A 80 -3.97 3.04 -19.55
N ALA A 81 -4.24 3.62 -18.37
CA ALA A 81 -3.48 3.34 -17.16
C ALA A 81 -3.73 1.93 -16.57
N PHE A 82 -4.92 1.35 -16.78
CA PHE A 82 -5.32 0.10 -16.11
C PHE A 82 -5.57 -1.09 -17.07
N ASN A 83 -5.82 -0.84 -18.36
CA ASN A 83 -6.21 -1.86 -19.35
C ASN A 83 -5.35 -1.84 -20.62
N GLY A 84 -4.25 -1.07 -20.62
CA GLY A 84 -3.33 -0.92 -21.77
C GLY A 84 -2.56 -2.19 -22.11
#